data_AF-X1N094-F1
#
_entry.id   AF-X1N094-F1
#
_cell.length_a   1.000
_cell.length_b   1.000
_cell.length_c   1.000
_cell.angle_alpha   90.00
_cell.angle_beta   90.00
_cell.angle_gamma   90.00
#
_symmetry.space_group_name_H-M   'P 1'
#
loop_
_entity.id
_entity.type
_entity.pdbx_description
1 polymer ?
#
loop_
_entity_poly.entity_id
_entity_poly.type
_entity_poly.pdbx_seq_one_letter_code
_entity_poly.pdbx_strand_id
1 'polypeptide(L)'
;LGLTICAAFELEFYLIDQDNLNGRPQPPRSPISGKRPQSTQVYLIDDLDEYADCLQDMLEAAKEQGLPADAIVKESAPAQFEVNLHHVADPLKACDYAILLKRLIKNVAYDHEMDTTFMAKPYPGQAGNGLHVHISLLDKKTGKNIFSSDDPLQSDTLRHAIGGVLETMPASMAFLCPNINSYRRFGAQFYVPNAPSWGLDNRTVAVRVPTDSSDNVRLEHRVAGADANPYLMLAAVLAGVHHGLTNKV
;
A
#
# COMPACT_ATOMS: atom_id res chain seq x y z
N LEU A 1 -0.06 16.19 -21.12
CA LEU A 1 0.56 14.96 -21.70
C LEU A 1 -0.40 14.07 -22.48
N GLY A 2 -1.74 14.20 -22.35
CA GLY A 2 -2.67 13.36 -23.12
C GLY A 2 -2.75 11.92 -22.62
N LEU A 3 -2.62 11.73 -21.30
CA LEU A 3 -2.54 10.42 -20.64
C LEU A 3 -3.74 10.24 -19.71
N THR A 4 -4.13 8.99 -19.51
CA THR A 4 -5.07 8.53 -18.48
C THR A 4 -4.27 7.83 -17.40
N ILE A 5 -4.48 8.23 -16.14
CA ILE A 5 -3.81 7.63 -14.98
C ILE A 5 -4.65 6.44 -14.52
N CYS A 6 -4.00 5.29 -14.38
CA CYS A 6 -4.57 4.14 -13.69
C CYS A 6 -3.82 3.93 -12.38
N ALA A 7 -4.56 3.81 -11.27
CA ALA A 7 -3.97 3.67 -9.95
C ALA A 7 -4.67 2.59 -9.12
N ALA A 8 -3.90 1.96 -8.24
CA ALA A 8 -4.36 1.01 -7.23
C ALA A 8 -3.54 1.22 -5.95
N PHE A 9 -4.17 1.03 -4.80
CA PHE A 9 -3.49 1.08 -3.50
C PHE A 9 -3.42 -0.31 -2.87
N GLU A 10 -2.30 -0.58 -2.20
CA GLU A 10 -2.15 -1.69 -1.26
C GLU A 10 -2.15 -1.07 0.14
N LEU A 11 -3.06 -1.50 1.01
CA LEU A 11 -3.25 -0.92 2.34
C LEU A 11 -2.99 -1.97 3.41
N GLU A 12 -1.92 -1.76 4.18
CA GLU A 12 -1.60 -2.58 5.35
C GLU A 12 -2.28 -2.02 6.61
N PHE A 13 -2.69 -2.93 7.50
CA PHE A 13 -3.26 -2.60 8.79
C PHE A 13 -2.98 -3.68 9.83
N TYR A 14 -3.16 -3.34 11.10
CA TYR A 14 -3.23 -4.33 12.18
C TYR A 14 -4.65 -4.41 12.71
N LEU A 15 -5.12 -5.63 12.98
CA LEU A 15 -6.13 -5.83 14.02
C LEU A 15 -5.45 -5.65 15.38
N ILE A 16 -6.14 -5.02 16.32
CA ILE A 16 -5.66 -4.79 17.68
C ILE A 16 -6.77 -5.13 18.68
N ASP A 17 -6.38 -5.43 19.91
CA ASP A 17 -7.32 -5.55 21.00
C ASP A 17 -7.92 -4.17 21.36
N GLN A 18 -9.20 -4.13 21.70
CA GLN A 18 -9.88 -2.95 22.23
C GLN A 18 -9.30 -2.55 23.60
N ASP A 19 -8.82 -3.54 24.38
CA ASP A 19 -8.03 -3.32 25.58
C ASP A 19 -6.59 -2.98 25.23
N ASN A 20 -6.05 -1.94 25.86
CA ASN A 20 -4.64 -1.57 25.72
C ASN A 20 -3.78 -2.13 26.87
N LEU A 21 -2.49 -2.30 26.59
CA LEU A 21 -1.48 -2.66 27.59
C LEU A 21 -0.72 -1.39 28.00
N ASN A 22 -1.07 -0.79 29.14
CA ASN A 22 -0.48 0.46 29.64
C ASN A 22 -0.54 1.61 28.60
N GLY A 23 -1.68 1.77 27.93
CA GLY A 23 -1.88 2.78 26.89
C GLY A 23 -1.23 2.45 25.54
N ARG A 24 -0.73 1.23 25.34
CA ARG A 24 -0.17 0.76 24.07
C ARG A 24 -1.08 -0.29 23.42
N PRO A 25 -1.19 -0.31 22.08
CA PRO A 25 -1.92 -1.37 21.40
C PRO A 25 -1.27 -2.73 21.69
N GLN A 26 -2.06 -3.79 21.58
CA GLN A 26 -1.60 -5.18 21.63
C GLN A 26 -2.38 -5.99 20.57
N PRO A 27 -1.80 -7.07 20.02
CA PRO A 27 -2.52 -7.93 19.09
C PRO A 27 -3.81 -8.48 19.75
N PRO A 28 -4.92 -8.63 19.03
CA PRO A 28 -6.17 -9.15 19.59
C PRO A 28 -6.00 -10.61 20.05
N ARG A 29 -6.98 -11.09 20.80
CA ARG A 29 -7.11 -12.54 21.01
C ARG A 29 -7.79 -13.12 19.79
N SER A 30 -7.32 -14.26 19.32
CA SER A 30 -8.04 -15.04 18.30
C SER A 30 -9.45 -15.36 18.79
N PRO A 31 -10.49 -15.10 17.98
CA PRO A 31 -11.85 -15.60 18.20
C PRO A 31 -11.95 -17.13 18.31
N ILE A 32 -11.04 -17.88 17.66
CA ILE A 32 -11.06 -19.35 17.64
C ILE A 32 -10.27 -19.93 18.81
N SER A 33 -9.00 -19.56 18.96
CA SER A 33 -8.09 -20.18 19.95
C SER A 33 -8.00 -19.43 21.28
N GLY A 34 -8.49 -18.19 21.35
CA GLY A 34 -8.38 -17.30 22.53
C GLY A 34 -6.96 -16.81 22.83
N LYS A 35 -5.98 -17.22 22.02
CA LYS A 35 -4.56 -16.87 22.16
C LYS A 35 -4.25 -15.59 21.40
N ARG A 36 -3.21 -14.87 21.86
CA ARG A 36 -2.66 -13.75 21.09
C ARG A 36 -1.64 -14.28 20.08
N PRO A 37 -1.65 -13.80 18.82
CA PRO A 37 -0.71 -14.24 17.80
C PRO A 37 0.70 -13.78 18.16
N GLN A 38 1.68 -14.60 17.80
CA GLN A 38 3.11 -14.32 17.98
C GLN A 38 3.89 -14.43 16.66
N SER A 39 3.27 -15.00 15.62
CA SER A 39 3.92 -15.30 14.35
C SER A 39 4.12 -14.06 13.48
N THR A 40 5.29 -13.98 12.85
CA THR A 40 5.66 -12.95 11.88
C THR A 40 5.75 -13.50 10.45
N GLN A 41 5.39 -14.77 10.23
CA GLN A 41 5.54 -15.43 8.93
C GLN A 41 4.50 -14.94 7.91
N VAL A 42 4.94 -14.36 6.80
CA VAL A 42 4.07 -13.90 5.70
C VAL A 42 3.33 -15.09 5.07
N TYR A 43 2.07 -14.88 4.68
CA TYR A 43 1.19 -15.90 4.06
C TYR A 43 0.89 -17.14 4.92
N LEU A 44 1.09 -17.08 6.24
CA LEU A 44 0.72 -18.19 7.12
C LEU A 44 -0.80 -18.35 7.15
N ILE A 45 -1.30 -19.46 6.57
CA ILE A 45 -2.74 -19.76 6.46
C ILE A 45 -3.37 -19.92 7.84
N ASP A 46 -2.68 -20.62 8.77
CA ASP A 46 -3.19 -20.81 10.13
C ASP A 46 -3.50 -19.47 10.84
N ASP A 47 -2.71 -18.42 10.60
CA ASP A 47 -2.96 -17.09 11.17
C ASP A 47 -4.14 -16.38 10.48
N LEU A 48 -4.44 -16.67 9.21
CA LEU A 48 -5.65 -16.18 8.53
C LEU A 48 -6.89 -16.86 9.10
N ASP A 49 -6.83 -18.18 9.31
CA ASP A 49 -7.95 -18.97 9.83
C ASP A 49 -8.40 -18.47 11.20
N GLU A 50 -7.47 -18.06 12.06
CA GLU A 50 -7.77 -17.51 13.39
C GLU A 50 -8.68 -16.26 13.34
N TYR A 51 -8.73 -15.53 12.23
CA TYR A 51 -9.56 -14.33 12.03
C TYR A 51 -10.50 -14.42 10.81
N ALA A 52 -10.74 -15.63 10.29
CA ALA A 52 -11.40 -15.83 9.00
C ALA A 52 -12.76 -15.12 8.89
N ASP A 53 -13.61 -15.23 9.91
CA ASP A 53 -14.95 -14.61 9.89
C ASP A 53 -14.86 -13.08 9.72
N CYS A 54 -13.99 -12.42 10.48
CA CYS A 54 -13.77 -10.98 10.41
C CYS A 54 -13.22 -10.56 9.03
N LEU A 55 -12.23 -11.29 8.53
CA LEU A 55 -11.61 -11.00 7.22
C LEU A 55 -12.59 -11.27 6.06
N GLN A 56 -13.43 -12.29 6.17
CA GLN A 56 -14.47 -12.59 5.19
C GLN A 56 -15.53 -11.51 5.17
N ASP A 57 -16.03 -11.08 6.34
CA ASP A 57 -17.01 -9.99 6.44
C ASP A 57 -16.46 -8.68 5.85
N MET A 58 -15.14 -8.42 5.98
CA MET A 58 -14.51 -7.27 5.32
C MET A 58 -14.61 -7.36 3.80
N LEU A 59 -14.35 -8.53 3.22
CA LEU A 59 -14.45 -8.76 1.77
C LEU A 59 -15.89 -8.68 1.27
N GLU A 60 -16.83 -9.25 2.02
CA GLU A 60 -18.25 -9.22 1.69
C GLU A 60 -18.80 -7.78 1.74
N ALA A 61 -18.51 -7.03 2.82
CA ALA A 61 -18.88 -5.63 2.92
C ALA A 61 -18.22 -4.77 1.83
N ALA A 62 -16.97 -5.06 1.46
CA ALA A 62 -16.26 -4.35 0.39
C ALA A 62 -16.98 -4.56 -0.95
N LYS A 63 -17.38 -5.80 -1.24
CA LYS A 63 -18.17 -6.15 -2.42
C LYS A 63 -19.53 -5.46 -2.43
N GLU A 64 -20.25 -5.42 -1.30
CA GLU A 64 -21.54 -4.73 -1.17
C GLU A 64 -21.43 -3.22 -1.43
N GLN A 65 -20.33 -2.60 -0.99
CA GLN A 65 -20.05 -1.19 -1.21
C GLN A 65 -19.45 -0.89 -2.60
N GLY A 66 -19.21 -1.91 -3.42
CA GLY A 66 -18.58 -1.76 -4.74
C GLY A 66 -17.13 -1.29 -4.66
N LEU A 67 -16.43 -1.61 -3.56
CA LEU A 67 -15.00 -1.42 -3.43
C LEU A 67 -14.28 -2.55 -4.19
N PRO A 68 -13.29 -2.23 -5.04
CA PRO A 68 -12.61 -3.23 -5.84
C PRO A 68 -11.49 -3.92 -5.03
N ALA A 69 -11.82 -4.43 -3.84
CA ALA A 69 -10.90 -5.19 -3.01
C ALA A 69 -10.72 -6.61 -3.57
N ASP A 70 -9.46 -7.05 -3.63
CA ASP A 70 -9.07 -8.40 -3.99
C ASP A 70 -8.89 -9.24 -2.70
N ALA A 71 -7.89 -10.12 -2.62
CA ALA A 71 -7.60 -10.90 -1.42
C ALA A 71 -7.02 -10.06 -0.26
N ILE A 72 -7.31 -10.52 0.96
CA ILE A 72 -6.58 -10.13 2.17
C ILE A 72 -5.44 -11.12 2.37
N VAL A 73 -4.23 -10.62 2.60
CA VAL A 73 -3.05 -11.45 2.87
C VAL A 73 -2.50 -11.19 4.25
N LYS A 74 -1.93 -12.23 4.87
CA LYS A 74 -1.26 -12.12 6.16
C LYS A 74 0.14 -11.56 5.99
N GLU A 75 0.43 -10.51 6.75
CA GLU A 75 1.67 -9.73 6.64
C GLU A 75 2.76 -10.12 7.65
N SER A 76 3.87 -9.40 7.62
CA SER A 76 5.11 -9.71 8.33
C SER A 76 5.09 -9.49 9.86
N ALA A 77 3.91 -9.43 10.49
CA ALA A 77 3.76 -9.25 11.93
C ALA A 77 2.46 -9.86 12.50
N PRO A 78 2.35 -10.03 13.82
CA PRO A 78 1.17 -10.65 14.44
C PRO A 78 -0.09 -9.81 14.20
N ALA A 79 -1.14 -10.44 13.67
CA ALA A 79 -2.40 -9.80 13.29
C ALA A 79 -2.24 -8.59 12.35
N GLN A 80 -1.18 -8.58 11.52
CA GLN A 80 -1.04 -7.64 10.43
C GLN A 80 -1.56 -8.25 9.14
N PHE A 81 -2.31 -7.46 8.38
CA PHE A 81 -2.89 -7.85 7.11
C PHE A 81 -2.74 -6.75 6.07
N GLU A 82 -2.82 -7.13 4.80
CA GLU A 82 -2.84 -6.22 3.66
C GLU A 82 -4.06 -6.51 2.80
N VAL A 83 -4.71 -5.46 2.30
CA VAL A 83 -5.74 -5.57 1.26
C VAL A 83 -5.28 -4.84 0.00
N ASN A 84 -5.39 -5.54 -1.13
CA ASN A 84 -5.07 -5.01 -2.44
C ASN A 84 -6.33 -4.51 -3.15
N LEU A 85 -6.28 -3.30 -3.71
CA LEU A 85 -7.35 -2.76 -4.56
C LEU A 85 -7.01 -2.96 -6.04
N HIS A 86 -8.01 -3.26 -6.88
CA HIS A 86 -7.80 -3.30 -8.32
C HIS A 86 -7.56 -1.91 -8.90
N HIS A 87 -6.81 -1.89 -10.01
CA HIS A 87 -6.51 -0.66 -10.74
C HIS A 87 -7.78 -0.06 -11.33
N VAL A 88 -7.89 1.26 -11.20
CA VAL A 88 -8.96 2.03 -11.84
C VAL A 88 -8.39 3.20 -12.62
N ALA A 89 -8.94 3.44 -13.81
CA ALA A 89 -8.59 4.55 -14.69
C ALA A 89 -9.18 5.90 -14.22
N ASP A 90 -9.21 6.10 -12.91
CA ASP A 90 -9.67 7.30 -12.23
C ASP A 90 -8.88 7.45 -10.92
N PRO A 91 -7.84 8.31 -10.88
CA PRO A 91 -6.98 8.44 -9.72
C PRO A 91 -7.71 9.00 -8.50
N LEU A 92 -8.75 9.82 -8.68
CA LEU A 92 -9.54 10.33 -7.55
C LEU A 92 -10.35 9.20 -6.94
N LYS A 93 -10.98 8.38 -7.79
CA LYS A 93 -11.73 7.20 -7.34
C LYS A 93 -10.84 6.18 -6.64
N ALA A 94 -9.60 5.98 -7.11
CA ALA A 94 -8.63 5.14 -6.41
C ALA A 94 -8.36 5.64 -4.97
N CYS A 95 -8.24 6.95 -4.78
CA CYS A 95 -8.09 7.56 -3.45
C CYS A 95 -9.36 7.39 -2.60
N ASP A 96 -10.55 7.58 -3.18
CA ASP A 96 -11.82 7.32 -2.50
C ASP A 96 -11.91 5.88 -1.99
N TYR A 97 -11.56 4.91 -2.82
CA TYR A 97 -11.55 3.51 -2.45
C TYR A 97 -10.61 3.22 -1.29
N ALA A 98 -9.41 3.81 -1.26
CA ALA A 98 -8.49 3.64 -0.13
C ALA A 98 -9.06 4.17 1.20
N ILE A 99 -9.75 5.32 1.17
CA ILE A 99 -10.40 5.89 2.36
C ILE A 99 -11.61 5.05 2.80
N LEU A 100 -12.46 4.65 1.85
CA LEU A 100 -13.64 3.84 2.13
C LEU A 100 -13.24 2.48 2.69
N LEU A 101 -12.23 1.83 2.12
CA LEU A 101 -11.67 0.58 2.62
C LEU A 101 -11.19 0.73 4.07
N LYS A 102 -10.44 1.80 4.39
CA LYS A 102 -9.98 2.08 5.76
C LYS A 102 -11.15 2.25 6.74
N ARG A 103 -12.25 2.87 6.31
CA ARG A 103 -13.47 3.01 7.13
C ARG A 103 -14.18 1.68 7.29
N LEU A 104 -14.29 0.90 6.22
CA LEU A 104 -14.93 -0.41 6.23
C LEU A 104 -14.22 -1.36 7.19
N ILE A 105 -12.91 -1.53 7.03
CA ILE A 105 -12.08 -2.38 7.88
C ILE A 105 -12.26 -2.02 9.37
N LYS A 106 -12.30 -0.72 9.69
CA LYS A 106 -12.53 -0.26 11.08
C LYS A 106 -13.87 -0.72 11.64
N ASN A 107 -14.95 -0.57 10.87
CA ASN A 107 -16.28 -0.88 11.37
C ASN A 107 -16.48 -2.40 11.47
N VAL A 108 -16.06 -3.16 10.46
CA VAL A 108 -16.16 -4.63 10.51
C VAL A 108 -15.34 -5.20 11.67
N ALA A 109 -14.09 -4.75 11.86
CA ALA A 109 -13.29 -5.20 13.00
C ALA A 109 -13.97 -4.89 14.35
N TYR A 110 -14.60 -3.71 14.46
CA TYR A 110 -15.32 -3.31 15.67
C TYR A 110 -16.51 -4.22 15.97
N ASP A 111 -17.27 -4.62 14.94
CA ASP A 111 -18.38 -5.56 15.08
C ASP A 111 -17.91 -6.98 15.49
N HIS A 112 -16.63 -7.28 15.24
CA HIS A 112 -15.94 -8.51 15.66
C HIS A 112 -15.16 -8.35 16.99
N GLU A 113 -15.53 -7.38 17.83
CA GLU A 113 -14.91 -7.11 19.15
C GLU A 113 -13.40 -6.82 19.10
N MET A 114 -12.91 -6.33 17.96
CA MET A 114 -11.53 -5.91 17.75
C MET A 114 -11.47 -4.43 17.36
N ASP A 115 -10.33 -3.81 17.50
CA ASP A 115 -10.05 -2.50 16.90
C ASP A 115 -9.06 -2.65 15.75
N THR A 116 -8.80 -1.58 15.00
CA THR A 116 -7.76 -1.56 13.96
C THR A 116 -6.85 -0.36 14.10
N THR A 117 -5.60 -0.49 13.66
CA THR A 117 -4.70 0.64 13.50
C THR A 117 -4.02 0.67 12.15
N PHE A 118 -4.00 1.88 11.58
CA PHE A 118 -3.31 2.25 10.35
C PHE A 118 -2.16 3.21 10.65
N MET A 119 -1.74 3.30 11.92
CA MET A 119 -0.49 3.97 12.25
C MET A 119 0.64 3.31 11.46
N ALA A 120 1.55 4.11 10.94
CA ALA A 120 2.69 3.61 10.18
C ALA A 120 3.58 2.65 10.99
N LYS A 121 3.75 2.89 12.29
CA LYS A 121 4.55 2.05 13.17
C LYS A 121 3.88 1.91 14.55
N PRO A 122 2.89 1.03 14.70
CA PRO A 122 2.16 0.86 15.96
C PRO A 122 3.01 0.15 17.02
N TYR A 123 3.82 -0.83 16.60
CA TYR A 123 4.63 -1.66 17.48
C TYR A 123 6.14 -1.43 17.25
N PRO A 124 6.92 -1.10 18.29
CA PRO A 124 8.37 -1.16 18.21
C PRO A 124 8.84 -2.59 17.90
N GLY A 125 9.80 -2.75 17.00
CA GLY A 125 10.40 -4.06 16.70
C GLY A 125 9.60 -4.97 15.75
N GLN A 126 8.36 -4.61 15.38
CA GLN A 126 7.55 -5.35 14.40
C GLN A 126 7.44 -4.59 13.07
N ALA A 127 6.94 -5.21 12.01
CA ALA A 127 6.70 -4.54 10.73
C ALA A 127 5.77 -3.31 10.87
N GLY A 128 5.93 -2.32 9.99
CA GLY A 128 5.05 -1.15 9.97
C GLY A 128 3.93 -1.33 8.94
N ASN A 129 2.94 -0.45 8.95
CA ASN A 129 1.90 -0.40 7.91
C ASN A 129 2.28 0.58 6.78
N GLY A 130 2.34 0.09 5.56
CA GLY A 130 2.53 0.81 4.32
C GLY A 130 1.21 1.20 3.63
N LEU A 131 1.34 2.19 2.75
CA LEU A 131 0.36 2.52 1.72
C LEU A 131 1.09 2.53 0.39
N HIS A 132 1.21 1.38 -0.25
CA HIS A 132 1.82 1.32 -1.58
C HIS A 132 0.81 1.84 -2.61
N VAL A 133 1.32 2.47 -3.66
CA VAL A 133 0.49 2.84 -4.81
C VAL A 133 1.13 2.35 -6.08
N HIS A 134 0.36 1.65 -6.88
CA HIS A 134 0.71 1.25 -8.24
C HIS A 134 0.16 2.27 -9.22
N ILE A 135 0.98 2.67 -10.18
CA ILE A 135 0.61 3.64 -11.20
C ILE A 135 1.03 3.12 -12.57
N SER A 136 0.05 3.06 -13.48
CA SER A 136 0.29 2.95 -14.92
C SER A 136 -0.32 4.14 -15.64
N LEU A 137 0.23 4.45 -16.82
CA LEU A 137 -0.21 5.58 -17.63
C LEU A 137 -0.62 5.05 -19.00
N LEU A 138 -1.85 5.34 -19.40
CA LEU A 138 -2.37 4.95 -20.70
C LEU A 138 -2.39 6.16 -21.63
N ASP A 139 -1.98 5.99 -22.88
CA ASP A 139 -2.20 7.00 -23.90
C ASP A 139 -3.70 7.18 -24.13
N LYS A 140 -4.21 8.42 -24.04
CA LYS A 140 -5.65 8.68 -24.05
C LYS A 140 -6.32 8.36 -25.38
N LYS A 141 -5.57 8.31 -26.48
CA LYS A 141 -6.10 8.05 -27.83
C LYS A 141 -6.14 6.55 -28.13
N THR A 142 -5.07 5.84 -27.78
CA THR A 142 -4.85 4.45 -28.14
C THR A 142 -5.23 3.47 -27.03
N GLY A 143 -5.31 3.95 -25.78
CA GLY A 143 -5.52 3.12 -24.60
C GLY A 143 -4.30 2.28 -24.19
N LYS A 144 -3.18 2.38 -24.92
CA LYS A 144 -1.98 1.59 -24.66
C LYS A 144 -1.21 2.13 -23.46
N ASN A 145 -0.68 1.23 -22.66
CA ASN A 145 0.19 1.58 -21.55
C ASN A 145 1.53 2.12 -22.09
N ILE A 146 1.89 3.35 -21.71
CA ILE A 146 3.09 4.01 -22.22
C ILE A 146 4.37 3.50 -21.57
N PHE A 147 4.28 2.69 -20.51
CA PHE A 147 5.43 2.04 -19.89
C PHE A 147 5.77 0.70 -20.55
N SER A 148 4.85 0.13 -21.35
CA SER A 148 5.04 -1.14 -22.03
C SER A 148 6.25 -1.14 -22.95
N SER A 149 7.09 -2.16 -22.80
CA SER A 149 8.19 -2.49 -23.71
C SER A 149 8.51 -3.99 -23.59
N ASP A 150 9.26 -4.52 -24.55
CA ASP A 150 9.74 -5.91 -24.51
C ASP A 150 10.73 -6.15 -23.35
N ASP A 151 11.48 -5.12 -22.96
CA ASP A 151 12.30 -5.07 -21.75
C ASP A 151 11.98 -3.79 -20.97
N PRO A 152 11.32 -3.87 -19.79
CA PRO A 152 11.00 -2.69 -18.98
C PRO A 152 12.22 -1.83 -18.62
N LEU A 153 13.43 -2.41 -18.54
CA LEU A 153 14.65 -1.65 -18.29
C LEU A 153 15.03 -0.72 -19.44
N GLN A 154 14.50 -0.96 -20.65
CA GLN A 154 14.73 -0.16 -21.84
C GLN A 154 13.58 0.83 -22.13
N SER A 155 12.56 0.87 -21.28
CA SER A 155 11.43 1.80 -21.44
C SER A 155 11.83 3.21 -20.98
N ASP A 156 12.19 4.08 -21.92
CA ASP A 156 12.58 5.47 -21.61
C ASP A 156 11.47 6.24 -20.88
N THR A 157 10.21 6.02 -21.24
CA THR A 157 9.06 6.63 -20.57
C THR A 157 8.95 6.17 -19.11
N LEU A 158 9.15 4.88 -18.85
CA LEU A 158 9.18 4.34 -17.48
C LEU A 158 10.36 4.92 -16.70
N ARG A 159 11.57 4.91 -17.29
CA ARG A 159 12.79 5.44 -16.68
C ARG A 159 12.64 6.91 -16.32
N HIS A 160 12.12 7.73 -17.22
CA HIS A 160 11.87 9.14 -16.96
C HIS A 160 10.84 9.36 -15.85
N ALA A 161 9.72 8.62 -15.87
CA ALA A 161 8.72 8.69 -14.81
C ALA A 161 9.31 8.35 -13.44
N ILE A 162 10.10 7.28 -13.36
CA ILE A 162 10.80 6.86 -12.14
C ILE A 162 11.83 7.92 -11.73
N GLY A 163 12.63 8.43 -12.65
CA GLY A 163 13.65 9.46 -12.41
C GLY A 163 13.05 10.68 -11.72
N GLY A 164 11.93 11.20 -12.24
CA GLY A 164 11.25 12.34 -11.62
C GLY A 164 10.61 12.03 -10.26
N VAL A 165 10.09 10.82 -10.05
CA VAL A 165 9.61 10.38 -8.72
C VAL A 165 10.76 10.34 -7.72
N LEU A 166 11.91 9.77 -8.09
CA LEU A 166 13.08 9.69 -7.21
C LEU A 166 13.67 11.07 -6.89
N GLU A 167 13.77 11.95 -7.89
CA GLU A 167 14.30 13.31 -7.72
C GLU A 167 13.42 14.17 -6.80
N THR A 168 12.11 14.05 -6.91
CA THR A 168 11.15 14.83 -6.10
C THR A 168 10.85 14.21 -4.73
N MET A 169 11.22 12.95 -4.50
CA MET A 169 10.91 12.21 -3.28
C MET A 169 11.30 12.92 -1.97
N PRO A 170 12.50 13.54 -1.83
CA PRO A 170 12.85 14.24 -0.60
C PRO A 170 11.88 15.37 -0.24
N ALA A 171 11.43 16.14 -1.25
CA ALA A 171 10.47 17.23 -1.05
C ALA A 171 9.04 16.71 -0.78
N SER A 172 8.71 15.54 -1.32
CA SER A 172 7.40 14.90 -1.16
C SER A 172 7.20 14.20 0.20
N MET A 173 8.25 14.02 1.00
CA MET A 173 8.21 13.27 2.26
C MET A 173 7.12 13.73 3.24
N ALA A 174 6.77 15.03 3.27
CA ALA A 174 5.70 15.54 4.13
C ALA A 174 4.31 14.97 3.77
N PHE A 175 4.10 14.59 2.51
CA PHE A 175 2.86 13.93 2.06
C PHE A 175 2.91 12.41 2.17
N LEU A 176 4.10 11.83 2.01
CA LEU A 176 4.32 10.38 2.11
C LEU A 176 4.35 9.90 3.57
N CYS A 177 4.87 10.71 4.48
CA CYS A 177 5.12 10.41 5.89
C CYS A 177 4.70 11.60 6.76
N PRO A 178 3.40 11.90 6.86
CA PRO A 178 2.92 13.14 7.46
C PRO A 178 3.07 13.20 8.99
N ASN A 179 3.34 12.08 9.66
CA ASN A 179 3.44 12.02 11.12
C ASN A 179 4.84 11.62 11.56
N ILE A 180 5.23 12.03 12.78
CA ILE A 180 6.48 11.56 13.42
C ILE A 180 6.52 10.02 13.49
N ASN A 181 5.36 9.38 13.66
CA ASN A 181 5.26 7.92 13.68
C ASN A 181 5.63 7.28 12.34
N SER A 182 5.34 7.93 11.20
CA SER A 182 5.71 7.47 9.86
C SER A 182 7.20 7.22 9.73
N TYR A 183 8.02 8.13 10.26
CA TYR A 183 9.48 8.03 10.18
C TYR A 183 10.06 6.86 10.99
N ARG A 184 9.32 6.30 11.95
CA ARG A 184 9.75 5.11 12.71
C ARG A 184 9.68 3.82 11.88
N ARG A 185 9.09 3.85 10.68
CA ARG A 185 9.15 2.76 9.71
C ARG A 185 10.55 2.60 9.12
N PHE A 186 11.32 3.68 8.98
CA PHE A 186 12.67 3.66 8.42
C PHE A 186 13.66 3.05 9.44
N GLY A 187 13.87 1.74 9.32
CA GLY A 187 14.84 1.00 10.10
C GLY A 187 15.33 -0.21 9.30
N ALA A 188 16.58 -0.64 9.53
CA ALA A 188 17.29 -1.61 8.69
C ALA A 188 16.68 -3.03 8.61
N GLN A 189 15.57 -3.31 9.30
CA GLN A 189 15.04 -4.67 9.51
C GLN A 189 13.60 -4.90 9.02
N PHE A 190 12.95 -3.92 8.38
CA PHE A 190 11.50 -3.99 8.09
C PHE A 190 11.11 -3.77 6.62
N TYR A 191 12.03 -4.02 5.67
CA TYR A 191 11.80 -3.86 4.22
C TYR A 191 11.27 -2.48 3.79
N VAL A 192 11.42 -1.46 4.62
CA VAL A 192 11.04 -0.09 4.29
C VAL A 192 12.21 0.59 3.58
N PRO A 193 12.01 1.06 2.34
CA PRO A 193 13.07 1.71 1.58
C PRO A 193 13.56 2.99 2.27
N ASN A 194 14.88 3.14 2.41
CA ASN A 194 15.50 4.27 3.11
C ASN A 194 16.32 5.20 2.19
N ALA A 195 16.31 4.95 0.89
CA ALA A 195 16.99 5.74 -0.11
C ALA A 195 16.12 5.85 -1.36
N PRO A 196 16.22 6.95 -2.13
CA PRO A 196 15.56 7.08 -3.43
C PRO A 196 16.22 6.12 -4.43
N SER A 197 15.69 4.91 -4.49
CA SER A 197 16.17 3.82 -5.34
C SER A 197 15.01 3.14 -6.06
N TRP A 198 15.32 2.45 -7.15
CA TRP A 198 14.34 1.66 -7.89
C TRP A 198 14.91 0.34 -8.40
N GLY A 199 14.04 -0.58 -8.82
CA GLY A 199 14.44 -1.87 -9.36
C GLY A 199 13.26 -2.73 -9.78
N LEU A 200 13.53 -3.68 -10.68
CA LEU A 200 12.57 -4.70 -11.10
C LEU A 200 12.39 -5.74 -10.01
N ASP A 201 11.14 -6.03 -9.65
CA ASP A 201 10.73 -6.99 -8.61
C ASP A 201 11.44 -6.88 -7.25
N ASN A 202 12.19 -5.80 -7.03
CA ASN A 202 12.95 -5.61 -5.83
C ASN A 202 12.05 -4.96 -4.78
N ARG A 203 11.74 -5.68 -3.70
CA ARG A 203 10.90 -5.14 -2.61
C ARG A 203 11.67 -4.23 -1.64
N THR A 204 12.99 -4.09 -1.79
CA THR A 204 13.86 -3.27 -0.91
C THR A 204 14.04 -1.83 -1.37
N VAL A 205 13.56 -1.49 -2.57
CA VAL A 205 13.72 -0.16 -3.19
C VAL A 205 12.48 0.71 -3.01
N ALA A 206 12.65 2.04 -3.11
CA ALA A 206 11.55 2.99 -2.91
C ALA A 206 10.50 2.93 -4.02
N VAL A 207 10.94 2.68 -5.25
CA VAL A 207 10.09 2.50 -6.42
C VAL A 207 10.35 1.13 -7.05
N ARG A 208 9.40 0.20 -6.93
CA ARG A 208 9.50 -1.12 -7.56
C ARG A 208 8.80 -1.09 -8.91
N VAL A 209 9.30 -1.86 -9.88
CA VAL A 209 8.56 -2.21 -11.09
C VAL A 209 8.25 -3.70 -11.02
N PRO A 210 7.00 -4.10 -10.70
CA PRO A 210 6.63 -5.51 -10.69
C PRO A 210 6.75 -6.13 -12.08
N THR A 211 7.31 -7.33 -12.18
CA THR A 211 7.32 -8.09 -13.44
C THR A 211 5.94 -8.70 -13.66
N ASP A 212 5.39 -8.42 -14.84
CA ASP A 212 4.07 -8.85 -15.28
C ASP A 212 4.09 -8.91 -16.81
N SER A 213 2.95 -9.12 -17.46
CA SER A 213 2.82 -8.93 -18.90
C SER A 213 3.21 -7.50 -19.32
N SER A 214 3.64 -7.36 -20.58
CA SER A 214 4.05 -6.06 -21.15
C SER A 214 2.97 -4.98 -21.02
N ASP A 215 1.69 -5.35 -21.07
CA ASP A 215 0.56 -4.42 -20.92
C ASP A 215 0.34 -3.98 -19.45
N ASN A 216 0.86 -4.73 -18.48
CA ASN A 216 0.67 -4.50 -17.04
C ASN A 216 1.86 -3.81 -16.35
N VAL A 217 2.83 -3.30 -17.12
CA VAL A 217 4.00 -2.60 -16.59
C VAL A 217 3.55 -1.35 -15.82
N ARG A 218 4.02 -1.24 -14.58
CA ARG A 218 3.63 -0.18 -13.65
C ARG A 218 4.78 0.11 -12.69
N LEU A 219 4.83 1.33 -12.20
CA LEU A 219 5.66 1.65 -11.05
C LEU A 219 4.83 1.45 -9.77
N GLU A 220 5.48 1.01 -8.72
CA GLU A 220 4.93 0.91 -7.37
C GLU A 220 5.76 1.77 -6.44
N HIS A 221 5.15 2.77 -5.83
CA HIS A 221 5.79 3.63 -4.85
C HIS A 221 5.53 3.11 -3.43
N ARG A 222 6.59 2.74 -2.71
CA ARG A 222 6.51 1.94 -1.46
C ARG A 222 6.77 2.72 -0.16
N VAL A 223 7.14 4.00 -0.27
CA VAL A 223 7.65 4.77 0.88
C VAL A 223 6.54 5.16 1.86
N ALA A 224 5.32 5.43 1.41
CA ALA A 224 4.29 6.01 2.27
C ALA A 224 3.82 5.05 3.37
N GLY A 225 3.44 5.61 4.52
CA GLY A 225 2.76 4.87 5.58
C GLY A 225 1.25 4.83 5.39
N ALA A 226 0.57 3.87 6.00
CA ALA A 226 -0.91 3.77 6.02
C ALA A 226 -1.63 4.96 6.71
N ASP A 227 -0.85 5.86 7.30
CA ASP A 227 -1.29 7.12 7.90
C ASP A 227 -1.20 8.32 6.96
N ALA A 228 -0.69 8.12 5.74
CA ALA A 228 -0.71 9.14 4.68
C ALA A 228 -2.14 9.43 4.20
N ASN A 229 -2.36 10.65 3.71
CA ASN A 229 -3.58 11.00 2.98
C ASN A 229 -3.42 10.50 1.53
N PRO A 230 -4.24 9.54 1.05
CA PRO A 230 -4.08 8.96 -0.28
C PRO A 230 -4.09 10.00 -1.41
N TYR A 231 -4.86 11.07 -1.26
CA TYR A 231 -4.95 12.14 -2.25
C TYR A 231 -3.66 12.94 -2.39
N LEU A 232 -3.12 13.40 -1.26
CA LEU A 232 -1.89 14.20 -1.24
C LEU A 232 -0.68 13.33 -1.62
N MET A 233 -0.68 12.08 -1.16
CA MET A 233 0.34 11.10 -1.51
C MET A 233 0.35 10.83 -3.03
N LEU A 234 -0.80 10.50 -3.63
CA LEU A 234 -0.89 10.24 -5.07
C LEU A 234 -0.56 11.49 -5.88
N ALA A 235 -1.04 12.67 -5.47
CA ALA A 235 -0.70 13.92 -6.13
C ALA A 235 0.82 14.20 -6.12
N ALA A 236 1.50 13.94 -5.00
CA ALA A 236 2.95 14.11 -4.90
C ALA A 236 3.72 13.15 -5.81
N VAL A 237 3.32 11.86 -5.85
CA VAL A 237 3.93 10.88 -6.74
C VAL A 237 3.69 11.24 -8.20
N LEU A 238 2.46 11.62 -8.58
CA LEU A 238 2.11 12.03 -9.94
C LEU A 238 2.82 13.32 -10.37
N ALA A 239 3.09 14.25 -9.45
CA ALA A 239 3.89 15.42 -9.72
C ALA A 239 5.34 15.03 -10.09
N GLY A 240 5.93 14.06 -9.37
CA GLY A 240 7.22 13.47 -9.71
C GLY A 240 7.22 12.78 -11.07
N VAL A 241 6.20 11.96 -11.35
CA VAL A 241 6.02 11.32 -12.67
C VAL A 241 5.92 12.37 -13.79
N HIS A 242 5.11 13.41 -13.59
CA HIS A 242 4.95 14.49 -14.56
C HIS A 242 6.26 15.24 -14.79
N HIS A 243 6.98 15.58 -13.73
CA HIS A 243 8.30 16.22 -13.78
C HIS A 243 9.29 15.37 -14.59
N GLY A 244 9.36 14.08 -14.29
CA GLY A 244 10.22 13.14 -14.97
C GLY A 244 9.94 13.03 -16.46
N LEU A 245 8.67 12.83 -16.83
CA LEU A 245 8.25 12.75 -18.24
C LEU A 245 8.47 14.05 -19.01
N THR A 246 8.28 15.21 -18.37
CA THR A 246 8.41 16.51 -19.02
C THR A 246 9.88 16.89 -19.24
N ASN A 247 10.74 16.60 -18.26
CA ASN A 247 12.15 17.02 -18.28
C ASN A 247 13.13 15.92 -18.70
N LYS A 248 12.65 14.69 -18.91
CA LYS A 248 13.46 13.51 -19.28
C LYS A 248 14.57 13.23 -18.25
N VAL A 249 14.16 13.21 -16.98
CA VAL A 249 15.03 12.96 -15.82
C VAL A 249 15.53 11.52 -15.80
#